data_AF-A0A4V3ASA2-F1
#
_entry.id   AF-A0A4V3ASA2-F1
#
_cell.length_a   1.000
_cell.length_b   1.000
_cell.length_c   1.000
_cell.angle_alpha   90.00
_cell.angle_beta   90.00
_cell.angle_gamma   90.00
#
_symmetry.space_group_name_H-M   'P 1'
#
loop_
_entity.id
_entity.type
_entity.pdbx_description
1 polymer ?
#
loop_
_entity_poly.entity_id
_entity_poly.type
_entity_poly.pdbx_seq_one_letter_code
_entity_poly.pdbx_strand_id
1 'polypeptide(L)'
;MKPKIKVMKNESKNISGMNYFLSLAPDILTETKNFLFELMEETARTKNIPSQRREDRIYIISQLFRLFNEIEIQFPEEKVEA
;
A
#
# COMPACT_ATOMS: atom_id res chain seq x y z
N MET A 1 -31.96 -9.88 34.72
CA MET A 1 -30.50 -9.68 34.53
C MET A 1 -30.26 -9.31 33.08
N LYS A 2 -29.64 -8.16 32.78
CA LYS A 2 -29.27 -7.80 31.40
C LYS A 2 -27.91 -8.43 31.07
N PRO A 3 -27.71 -9.06 29.90
CA PRO A 3 -26.41 -9.60 29.56
C PRO A 3 -25.43 -8.45 29.27
N LYS A 4 -24.27 -8.47 29.90
CA LYS A 4 -23.15 -7.58 29.56
C LYS A 4 -22.60 -8.03 28.22
N ILE A 5 -22.79 -7.23 27.17
CA ILE A 5 -22.13 -7.43 25.88
C ILE A 5 -20.65 -7.17 26.10
N LYS A 6 -19.86 -8.23 26.07
CA LYS A 6 -18.40 -8.16 26.09
C LYS A 6 -17.96 -7.72 24.70
N VAL A 7 -17.66 -6.42 24.55
CA VAL A 7 -17.01 -5.91 23.34
C VAL A 7 -15.63 -6.57 23.29
N MET A 8 -15.48 -7.61 22.45
CA MET A 8 -14.17 -8.10 22.07
C MET A 8 -13.48 -6.98 21.30
N LYS A 9 -12.51 -6.34 21.93
CA LYS A 9 -11.54 -5.51 21.21
C LYS A 9 -10.91 -6.43 20.14
N ASN A 10 -11.13 -6.10 18.88
CA ASN A 10 -10.43 -6.72 17.75
C ASN A 10 -8.96 -6.29 17.81
N GLU A 11 -8.20 -6.90 18.70
CA GLU A 11 -6.76 -6.72 18.79
C GLU A 11 -6.09 -7.50 17.64
N SER A 12 -5.57 -6.73 16.68
CA SER A 12 -4.29 -6.96 15.97
C SER A 12 -4.02 -8.29 15.25
N LYS A 13 -5.03 -9.00 14.73
CA LYS A 13 -4.80 -10.29 14.03
C LYS A 13 -4.21 -10.24 12.60
N ASN A 14 -4.10 -9.07 11.95
CA ASN A 14 -3.68 -9.02 10.54
C ASN A 14 -2.18 -8.78 10.29
N ILE A 15 -1.39 -8.46 11.32
CA ILE A 15 0.05 -8.14 11.14
C ILE A 15 0.87 -9.41 10.79
N SER A 16 0.44 -10.57 11.28
CA SER A 16 1.13 -11.86 11.05
C SER A 16 1.13 -12.31 9.59
N GLY A 17 0.09 -11.98 8.82
CA GLY A 17 0.00 -12.39 7.41
C GLY A 17 0.90 -11.53 6.51
N MET A 18 0.82 -10.21 6.67
CA MET A 18 1.59 -9.26 5.86
C MET A 18 3.10 -9.47 6.04
N ASN A 19 3.58 -9.62 7.28
CA ASN A 19 5.00 -9.84 7.55
C ASN A 19 5.52 -11.14 6.95
N TYR A 20 4.69 -12.19 6.90
CA TYR A 20 5.05 -13.45 6.25
C TYR A 20 5.14 -13.29 4.72
N PHE A 21 4.21 -12.58 4.09
CA PHE A 21 4.31 -12.32 2.65
C PHE A 21 5.49 -11.41 2.30
N LEU A 22 5.75 -10.38 3.10
CA LEU A 22 6.90 -9.50 2.92
C LEU A 22 8.22 -10.25 3.13
N SER A 23 8.28 -11.24 4.03
CA SER A 23 9.50 -12.04 4.21
C SER A 23 9.78 -13.01 3.06
N LEU A 24 8.77 -13.41 2.29
CA LEU A 24 8.94 -14.21 1.08
C LEU A 24 9.49 -13.39 -0.10
N ALA A 25 9.31 -12.08 -0.07
CA ALA A 25 9.75 -11.17 -1.12
C ALA A 25 10.31 -9.88 -0.49
N PRO A 26 11.54 -9.90 0.02
CA PRO A 26 12.12 -8.80 0.79
C PRO A 26 12.18 -7.47 0.01
N ASP A 27 12.30 -7.55 -1.31
CA ASP A 27 12.39 -6.37 -2.18
C ASP A 27 11.02 -5.89 -2.70
N ILE A 28 9.91 -6.57 -2.36
CA ILE A 28 8.59 -6.31 -2.97
C ILE A 28 8.10 -4.88 -2.73
N LEU A 29 8.44 -4.29 -1.58
CA LEU A 29 8.09 -2.92 -1.27
C LEU A 29 8.81 -1.94 -2.20
N THR A 30 10.13 -2.13 -2.37
CA THR A 30 10.96 -1.31 -3.26
C THR A 30 10.54 -1.49 -4.72
N GLU A 31 10.34 -2.72 -5.17
CA GLU A 31 9.88 -3.03 -6.53
C GLU A 31 8.52 -2.40 -6.83
N THR A 32 7.57 -2.55 -5.90
CA THR A 32 6.22 -2.02 -6.08
C THR A 32 6.22 -0.47 -6.02
N LYS A 33 7.14 0.14 -5.26
CA LYS A 33 7.32 1.61 -5.20
C LYS A 33 7.90 2.14 -6.51
N ASN A 34 8.90 1.46 -7.05
CA ASN A 34 9.47 1.77 -8.37
C ASN A 34 8.40 1.64 -9.47
N PHE A 35 7.64 0.56 -9.46
CA PHE A 35 6.52 0.36 -10.40
C PHE A 35 5.49 1.50 -10.32
N LEU A 36 5.14 1.96 -9.11
CA LEU A 36 4.23 3.09 -8.96
C LEU A 36 4.80 4.37 -9.60
N PHE A 37 6.08 4.68 -9.38
CA PHE A 37 6.73 5.83 -10.01
C PHE A 37 6.75 5.72 -11.54
N GLU A 38 7.10 4.55 -12.08
CA GLU A 38 7.09 4.29 -13.52
C GLU A 38 5.68 4.48 -14.11
N LEU A 39 4.65 3.93 -13.45
CA LEU A 39 3.27 4.05 -13.89
C LEU A 39 2.78 5.52 -13.87
N MET A 40 3.16 6.28 -12.84
CA MET A 40 2.87 7.72 -12.77
C MET A 40 3.55 8.49 -13.90
N GLU A 41 4.84 8.21 -14.15
CA GLU A 41 5.62 8.87 -15.18
C GLU A 41 5.09 8.54 -16.59
N GLU A 42 4.82 7.27 -16.89
CA GLU A 42 4.25 6.84 -18.16
C GLU A 42 2.88 7.50 -18.38
N THR A 43 2.04 7.53 -17.34
CA THR A 43 0.70 8.15 -17.41
C THR A 43 0.78 9.65 -17.68
N ALA A 44 1.74 10.35 -17.07
CA ALA A 44 1.98 11.77 -17.29
C ALA A 44 2.55 12.07 -18.69
N ARG A 45 3.47 11.23 -19.19
CA ARG A 45 4.12 11.41 -20.50
C ARG A 45 3.22 11.04 -21.67
N THR A 46 2.27 10.12 -21.49
CA THR A 46 1.42 9.64 -22.58
C THR A 46 0.33 10.67 -22.92
N LYS A 47 0.54 11.37 -24.04
CA LYS A 47 -0.34 12.47 -24.49
C LYS A 47 -1.73 12.00 -24.95
N ASN A 48 -1.82 10.79 -25.51
CA ASN A 48 -3.03 10.26 -26.15
C ASN A 48 -3.57 9.01 -25.45
N ILE A 49 -3.86 9.09 -24.14
CA ILE A 49 -4.58 8.02 -23.45
C ILE A 49 -6.09 8.29 -23.60
N PRO A 50 -6.91 7.32 -24.06
CA PRO A 50 -8.37 7.41 -23.99
C PRO A 50 -8.84 7.69 -22.55
N SER A 51 -9.83 8.58 -22.36
CA SER A 51 -10.27 9.03 -21.03
C SER A 51 -10.51 7.90 -20.04
N GLN A 52 -11.25 6.86 -20.44
CA GLN A 52 -11.53 5.68 -19.62
C GLN A 52 -10.25 5.01 -19.11
N ARG A 53 -9.27 4.78 -20.00
CA ARG A 53 -8.00 4.15 -19.62
C ARG A 53 -7.14 5.05 -18.74
N ARG A 54 -7.27 6.38 -18.89
CA ARG A 54 -6.58 7.35 -18.03
C ARG A 54 -7.17 7.32 -16.63
N GLU A 55 -8.49 7.25 -16.49
CA GLU A 55 -9.18 7.14 -15.21
C GLU A 55 -8.81 5.85 -14.49
N ASP A 56 -8.80 4.72 -15.20
CA ASP A 56 -8.37 3.42 -14.64
C ASP A 56 -6.92 3.48 -14.11
N ARG A 57 -6.01 4.09 -14.88
CA ARG A 57 -4.60 4.30 -14.46
C ARG A 57 -4.51 5.19 -13.23
N ILE A 58 -5.22 6.32 -13.20
CA ILE A 58 -5.27 7.21 -12.03
C ILE A 58 -5.82 6.49 -10.81
N TYR A 59 -6.86 5.67 -10.99
CA TYR A 59 -7.42 4.87 -9.90
C TYR A 59 -6.38 3.90 -9.34
N ILE A 60 -5.70 3.11 -10.19
CA ILE A 60 -4.65 2.19 -9.75
C ILE A 60 -3.52 2.92 -9.02
N ILE A 61 -3.03 4.03 -9.59
CA ILE A 61 -2.02 4.89 -8.95
C ILE A 61 -2.49 5.33 -7.56
N SER A 62 -3.75 5.76 -7.43
CA SER A 62 -4.30 6.23 -6.14
C SER A 62 -4.37 5.12 -5.08
N GLN A 63 -4.73 3.90 -5.48
CA GLN A 63 -4.81 2.76 -4.56
C GLN A 63 -3.42 2.32 -4.10
N LEU A 64 -2.47 2.23 -5.02
CA LEU A 64 -1.09 1.88 -4.70
C LEU A 64 -0.43 2.93 -3.80
N PHE A 65 -0.60 4.22 -4.11
CA PHE A 65 -0.09 5.31 -3.28
C PHE A 65 -0.63 5.24 -1.86
N ARG A 66 -1.94 4.98 -1.71
CA ARG A 66 -2.57 4.82 -0.39
C ARG A 66 -2.00 3.63 0.36
N LEU A 67 -1.87 2.48 -0.29
CA LEU A 67 -1.28 1.28 0.29
C LEU A 67 0.14 1.56 0.80
N PHE A 68 0.96 2.25 0.01
CA PHE A 68 2.32 2.60 0.43
C PHE A 68 2.37 3.53 1.61
N ASN A 69 1.56 4.59 1.64
CA ASN A 69 1.49 5.47 2.81
C ASN A 69 1.09 4.70 4.07
N GLU A 70 0.14 3.77 3.95
CA GLU A 70 -0.28 2.94 5.09
C GLU A 70 0.84 1.98 5.55
N ILE A 71 1.65 1.45 4.62
CA ILE A 71 2.82 0.62 4.93
C ILE A 71 3.94 1.46 5.56
N GLU A 72 4.28 2.63 5.02
CA GLU A 72 5.32 3.53 5.57
C GLU A 72 4.97 4.00 7.00
N ILE A 73 3.68 4.19 7.31
CA ILE A 73 3.22 4.50 8.67
C ILE A 73 3.41 3.29 9.62
N GLN A 74 3.21 2.07 9.13
CA GLN A 74 3.31 0.84 9.92
C GLN A 74 4.75 0.34 10.09
N PHE A 75 5.59 0.57 9.08
CA PHE A 75 6.98 0.16 9.00
C PHE A 75 7.84 1.37 8.61
N PRO A 76 7.94 2.38 9.49
CA PRO A 76 8.82 3.51 9.22
C PRO A 76 10.25 2.99 9.06
N GLU A 77 10.91 3.37 7.96
CA GLU A 77 12.33 3.09 7.79
C GLU A 77 13.08 3.61 9.02
N GLU A 78 13.81 2.73 9.73
CA GLU A 78 14.70 3.16 10.79
C GLU A 78 15.67 4.16 10.15
N LYS A 79 15.63 5.41 10.62
CA LYS A 79 16.64 6.40 10.25
C LYS A 79 17.97 5.86 10.75
N VAL A 80 18.77 5.30 9.85
CA VAL A 80 20.18 5.04 10.13
C VAL A 80 20.83 6.42 10.21
N GLU A 81 20.98 6.95 11.42
CA GLU A 81 21.82 8.11 11.68
C GLU A 81 23.26 7.72 11.30
N ALA A 82 23.81 8.46 10.33
CA ALA A 82 25.19 8.33 9.86
C ALA A 82 26.18 9.05 10.78
#